data_AF-A0A2A5HCL5-F1
#
_entry.id   AF-A0A2A5HCL5-F1
#
_cell.length_a   1.000
_cell.length_b   1.000
_cell.length_c   1.000
_cell.angle_alpha   90.00
_cell.angle_beta   90.00
_cell.angle_gamma   90.00
#
_symmetry.space_group_name_H-M   'P 1'
#
loop_
_entity.id
_entity.type
_entity.pdbx_description
1 polymer ?
#
loop_
_entity_poly.entity_id
_entity_poly.type
_entity_poly.pdbx_seq_one_letter_code
_entity_poly.pdbx_strand_id
1 'polypeptide(L)'
;MNKIFQERIDKLSSQFVTLQNCKSIKRDNLSSVPNRGIYLFIVKGIPIYVGRTNRMRARLLEHSRPSSKHNAASFAFKLAKEQANKMCIDTKLKRSALVKDKKFNKLFSKSKQQVAAMDIKYIEINNPIEQYLFELYVSEMLKTPYNDFENH
;
A
#
# COMPACT_ATOMS: atom_id res chain seq x y z
N MET A 1 -5.93 -10.15 -29.56
CA MET A 1 -5.39 -10.11 -28.18
C MET A 1 -4.94 -11.51 -27.79
N ASN A 2 -3.82 -11.67 -27.07
CA ASN A 2 -3.38 -12.99 -26.59
C ASN A 2 -4.47 -13.57 -25.65
N LYS A 3 -4.89 -14.82 -25.87
CA LYS A 3 -6.00 -15.45 -25.14
C LYS A 3 -5.76 -15.49 -23.62
N ILE A 4 -4.55 -15.83 -23.20
CA ILE A 4 -4.16 -15.87 -21.77
C ILE A 4 -4.24 -14.47 -21.17
N PHE A 5 -3.86 -13.44 -21.93
CA PHE A 5 -3.96 -12.06 -21.45
C PHE A 5 -5.42 -11.62 -21.31
N GLN A 6 -6.28 -11.94 -22.29
CA GLN A 6 -7.72 -11.67 -22.22
C GLN A 6 -8.35 -12.30 -20.99
N GLU A 7 -8.07 -13.58 -20.73
CA GLU A 7 -8.58 -14.29 -19.55
C GLU A 7 -8.15 -13.63 -18.23
N ARG A 8 -7.00 -12.94 -18.18
CA ARG A 8 -6.58 -12.19 -16.99
C ARG A 8 -7.37 -10.90 -16.84
N ILE A 9 -7.61 -10.17 -17.93
CA ILE A 9 -8.41 -8.94 -17.94
C ILE A 9 -9.85 -9.23 -17.52
N ASP A 10 -10.44 -10.31 -18.04
CA ASP A 10 -11.83 -10.67 -17.77
C ASP A 10 -12.09 -10.98 -16.28
N LYS A 11 -11.05 -11.42 -15.55
CA LYS A 11 -11.11 -11.70 -14.10
C LYS A 11 -11.05 -10.44 -13.23
N LEU A 12 -10.55 -9.31 -13.74
CA LEU A 12 -10.27 -8.13 -12.92
C LEU A 12 -11.54 -7.62 -12.23
N SER A 13 -12.65 -7.53 -12.96
CA SER A 13 -13.93 -7.02 -12.40
C SER A 13 -14.46 -7.91 -11.27
N SER A 14 -14.42 -9.23 -11.41
CA SER A 14 -14.92 -10.15 -10.38
C SER A 14 -13.99 -10.21 -9.15
N GLN A 15 -12.68 -10.15 -9.36
CA GLN A 15 -11.69 -9.99 -8.29
C GLN A 15 -11.87 -8.66 -7.54
N PHE A 16 -12.24 -7.59 -8.26
CA PHE A 16 -12.48 -6.28 -7.66
C PHE A 16 -13.72 -6.28 -6.77
N VAL A 17 -14.82 -6.88 -7.22
CA VAL A 17 -16.02 -7.08 -6.38
C VAL A 17 -15.66 -7.90 -5.14
N THR A 18 -14.86 -8.95 -5.29
CA THR A 18 -14.39 -9.77 -4.16
C THR A 18 -13.59 -8.94 -3.15
N LEU A 19 -12.64 -8.13 -3.62
CA LEU A 19 -11.85 -7.23 -2.76
C LEU A 19 -12.73 -6.18 -2.07
N GLN A 20 -13.73 -5.62 -2.75
CA GLN A 20 -14.63 -4.64 -2.14
C GLN A 20 -15.53 -5.25 -1.07
N ASN A 21 -15.99 -6.47 -1.26
CA ASN A 21 -16.91 -7.12 -0.33
C ASN A 21 -16.21 -7.86 0.82
N CYS A 22 -14.89 -8.04 0.77
CA CYS A 22 -14.18 -8.69 1.86
C CYS A 22 -14.19 -7.81 3.13
N LYS A 23 -14.29 -8.47 4.28
CA LYS A 23 -14.29 -7.80 5.58
C LYS A 23 -12.93 -7.16 5.83
N SER A 24 -12.92 -5.90 6.24
CA SER A 24 -11.70 -5.24 6.68
C SER A 24 -11.15 -5.88 7.95
N ILE A 25 -9.84 -6.03 8.01
CA ILE A 25 -9.10 -6.47 9.18
C ILE A 25 -8.22 -5.34 9.71
N LYS A 26 -7.71 -5.51 10.93
CA LYS A 26 -6.72 -4.62 11.53
C LYS A 26 -5.34 -5.25 11.49
N ARG A 27 -4.30 -4.41 11.56
CA ARG A 27 -2.89 -4.83 11.62
C ARG A 27 -2.60 -5.86 12.71
N ASP A 28 -3.33 -5.82 13.83
CA ASP A 28 -3.06 -6.74 14.95
C ASP A 28 -3.69 -8.13 14.72
N ASN A 29 -4.53 -8.28 13.69
CA ASN A 29 -5.17 -9.54 13.33
C ASN A 29 -4.82 -9.97 11.89
N LEU A 30 -3.59 -10.44 11.69
CA LEU A 30 -3.07 -10.92 10.38
C LEU A 30 -2.94 -12.44 10.30
N SER A 31 -3.66 -13.21 11.12
CA SER A 31 -3.57 -14.67 11.11
C SER A 31 -4.14 -15.29 9.82
N SER A 32 -5.17 -14.67 9.25
CA SER A 32 -5.91 -15.16 8.08
C SER A 32 -5.40 -14.65 6.74
N VAL A 33 -4.35 -13.81 6.71
CA VAL A 33 -3.86 -13.24 5.45
C VAL A 33 -3.12 -14.31 4.64
N PRO A 34 -3.36 -14.41 3.32
CA PRO A 34 -2.65 -15.33 2.46
C PRO A 34 -1.18 -14.93 2.35
N ASN A 35 -0.32 -15.81 1.82
CA ASN A 35 1.08 -15.46 1.64
C ASN A 35 1.28 -14.41 0.53
N ARG A 36 0.50 -14.49 -0.56
CA ARG A 36 0.68 -13.64 -1.74
C ARG A 36 -0.63 -13.07 -2.26
N GLY A 37 -0.58 -11.92 -2.92
CA GLY A 37 -1.74 -11.25 -3.46
C GLY A 37 -1.69 -9.75 -3.25
N ILE A 38 -2.87 -9.17 -3.04
CA ILE A 38 -3.12 -7.73 -3.08
C ILE A 38 -3.72 -7.30 -1.75
N TYR A 39 -3.31 -6.14 -1.26
CA TYR A 39 -3.85 -5.52 -0.06
C TYR A 39 -4.18 -4.05 -0.31
N LEU A 40 -5.14 -3.54 0.46
CA LEU A 40 -5.70 -2.20 0.34
C LEU A 40 -5.76 -1.58 1.74
N PHE A 41 -5.11 -0.44 1.94
CA PHE A 41 -5.26 0.37 3.16
C PHE A 41 -6.41 1.36 3.00
N ILE A 42 -7.22 1.45 4.04
CA ILE A 42 -8.45 2.23 4.09
C ILE A 42 -8.43 3.12 5.33
N VAL A 43 -8.80 4.40 5.13
CA VAL A 43 -8.97 5.38 6.20
C VAL A 43 -10.40 5.89 6.17
N LYS A 44 -11.16 5.68 7.26
CA LYS A 44 -12.55 6.14 7.37
C LYS A 44 -13.43 5.70 6.18
N GLY A 45 -13.28 4.46 5.75
CA GLY A 45 -14.00 3.90 4.60
C GLY A 45 -13.44 4.28 3.22
N ILE A 46 -12.45 5.18 3.14
CA ILE A 46 -11.85 5.62 1.88
C ILE A 46 -10.57 4.80 1.61
N PRO A 47 -10.49 4.06 0.50
CA PRO A 47 -9.26 3.41 0.07
C PRO A 47 -8.20 4.44 -0.29
N ILE A 48 -6.98 4.29 0.23
CA ILE A 48 -5.92 5.28 0.00
C ILE A 48 -4.61 4.74 -0.58
N TYR A 49 -4.36 3.44 -0.42
CA TYR A 49 -3.17 2.80 -0.96
C TYR A 49 -3.43 1.32 -1.25
N VAL A 50 -3.14 0.88 -2.46
CA VAL A 50 -3.09 -0.52 -2.84
C VAL A 50 -1.64 -0.99 -2.98
N GLY A 51 -1.38 -2.24 -2.64
CA GLY A 51 -0.08 -2.85 -2.92
C GLY A 51 -0.17 -4.35 -3.18
N ARG A 52 0.83 -4.88 -3.87
CA ARG A 52 1.01 -6.33 -4.04
C ARG A 52 2.22 -6.88 -3.30
N THR A 53 2.24 -8.19 -3.09
CA THR A 53 3.36 -8.87 -2.41
C THR A 53 3.28 -10.39 -2.52
N ASN A 54 4.43 -11.05 -2.37
CA ASN A 54 4.55 -12.50 -2.17
C ASN A 54 4.81 -12.90 -0.71
N ARG A 55 4.68 -11.95 0.22
CA ARG A 55 4.90 -12.14 1.68
C ARG A 55 4.00 -11.22 2.51
N MET A 56 2.69 -11.38 2.39
CA MET A 56 1.67 -10.41 2.81
C MET A 56 1.76 -9.99 4.26
N ARG A 57 1.82 -10.95 5.19
CA ARG A 57 1.93 -10.64 6.62
C ARG A 57 3.13 -9.75 6.92
N ALA A 58 4.30 -10.10 6.39
CA ALA A 58 5.52 -9.32 6.59
C ALA A 58 5.41 -7.93 5.94
N ARG A 59 4.87 -7.84 4.72
CA ARG A 59 4.71 -6.57 3.98
C ARG A 59 3.76 -5.60 4.70
N LEU A 60 2.63 -6.09 5.20
CA LEU A 60 1.65 -5.28 5.94
C LEU A 60 2.27 -4.71 7.23
N LEU A 61 3.03 -5.52 7.96
CA LEU A 61 3.77 -5.06 9.15
C LEU A 61 4.85 -4.05 8.79
N GLU A 62 5.58 -4.26 7.70
CA GLU A 62 6.66 -3.36 7.28
C GLU A 62 6.21 -1.94 7.02
N HIS A 63 4.99 -1.73 6.55
CA HIS A 63 4.47 -0.38 6.32
C HIS A 63 4.32 0.47 7.59
N SER A 64 4.31 -0.15 8.76
CA SER A 64 3.92 0.53 10.00
C SER A 64 4.73 0.13 11.25
N ARG A 65 5.61 -0.87 11.17
CA ARG A 65 6.46 -1.29 12.30
C ARG A 65 7.45 -0.18 12.66
N PRO A 66 7.66 0.14 13.96
CA PRO A 66 8.58 1.19 14.38
C PRO A 66 10.00 1.03 13.82
N SER A 67 10.51 -0.20 13.73
CA SER A 67 11.84 -0.52 13.19
C SER A 67 11.95 -0.44 11.67
N SER A 68 10.83 -0.31 10.94
CA SER A 68 10.86 -0.24 9.49
C SER A 68 11.56 1.01 8.99
N LYS A 69 12.55 0.80 8.11
CA LYS A 69 13.28 1.85 7.42
C LYS A 69 12.47 2.41 6.25
N HIS A 70 12.91 3.53 5.68
CA HIS A 70 12.23 4.23 4.59
C HIS A 70 11.90 3.35 3.38
N ASN A 71 12.71 2.35 3.03
CA ASN A 71 12.44 1.48 1.88
C ASN A 71 11.37 0.42 2.18
N ALA A 72 11.30 -0.06 3.43
CA ALA A 72 10.30 -1.04 3.84
C ALA A 72 8.94 -0.36 4.09
N ALA A 73 8.92 0.80 4.76
CA ALA A 73 7.69 1.54 5.02
C ALA A 73 7.41 2.61 3.95
N SER A 74 7.38 2.18 2.68
CA SER A 74 7.23 3.09 1.53
C SER A 74 5.97 3.94 1.62
N PHE A 75 4.83 3.36 2.03
CA PHE A 75 3.56 4.08 2.16
C PHE A 75 3.59 5.10 3.30
N ALA A 76 4.03 4.72 4.50
CA ALA A 76 4.19 5.67 5.61
C ALA A 76 5.16 6.82 5.27
N PHE A 77 6.17 6.56 4.45
CA PHE A 77 7.07 7.60 3.97
C PHE A 77 6.36 8.58 3.02
N LYS A 78 5.48 8.10 2.12
CA LYS A 78 4.67 8.98 1.25
C LYS A 78 3.78 9.90 2.09
N LEU A 79 3.11 9.37 3.12
CA LEU A 79 2.33 10.17 4.08
C LEU A 79 3.20 11.21 4.81
N ALA A 80 4.40 10.81 5.24
CA ALA A 80 5.33 11.72 5.91
C ALA A 80 5.81 12.85 4.99
N LYS A 81 6.06 12.54 3.72
CA LYS A 81 6.45 13.52 2.69
C LYS A 81 5.33 14.53 2.43
N GLU A 82 4.08 14.06 2.33
CA GLU A 82 2.92 14.94 2.17
C GLU A 82 2.76 15.89 3.37
N GLN A 83 2.90 15.38 4.61
CA GLN A 83 2.86 16.21 5.82
C GLN A 83 4.04 17.20 5.88
N ALA A 84 5.24 16.76 5.51
CA ALA A 84 6.42 17.61 5.47
C ALA A 84 6.25 18.77 4.48
N ASN A 85 5.69 18.51 3.29
CA ASN A 85 5.38 19.55 2.30
C ASN A 85 4.37 20.57 2.85
N LYS A 86 3.32 20.12 3.55
CA LYS A 86 2.33 21.01 4.21
C LYS A 86 2.96 21.89 5.29
N MET A 87 4.09 21.46 5.86
CA MET A 87 4.85 22.20 6.87
C MET A 87 6.05 22.96 6.28
N CYS A 88 6.13 23.09 4.95
CA CYS A 88 7.23 23.73 4.24
C CYS A 88 8.63 23.17 4.58
N ILE A 89 8.71 21.88 4.94
CA ILE A 89 9.98 21.18 5.11
C ILE A 89 10.49 20.75 3.73
N ASP A 90 11.76 20.97 3.43
CA ASP A 90 12.35 20.54 2.15
C ASP A 90 12.38 19.01 2.05
N THR A 91 11.68 18.48 1.04
CA THR A 91 11.59 17.04 0.76
C THR A 91 12.29 16.63 -0.55
N LYS A 92 13.10 17.50 -1.15
CA LYS A 92 13.85 17.22 -2.39
C LYS A 92 15.06 16.30 -2.17
N LEU A 93 15.47 16.13 -0.92
CA LEU A 93 16.58 15.26 -0.54
C LEU A 93 16.27 13.78 -0.79
N LYS A 94 17.32 12.97 -0.96
CA LYS A 94 17.21 11.50 -1.02
C LYS A 94 16.55 10.96 0.25
N ARG A 95 15.79 9.85 0.13
CA ARG A 95 15.06 9.22 1.27
C ARG A 95 15.94 8.99 2.50
N SER A 96 17.18 8.53 2.30
CA SER A 96 18.15 8.25 3.35
C SER A 96 18.65 9.50 4.08
N ALA A 97 18.67 10.65 3.40
CA ALA A 97 18.99 11.95 4.00
C ALA A 97 17.77 12.51 4.75
N LEU A 98 16.56 12.42 4.16
CA LEU A 98 15.34 12.90 4.80
C LEU A 98 15.08 12.26 6.15
N VAL A 99 15.29 10.94 6.29
CA VAL A 99 15.08 10.28 7.58
C VAL A 99 16.09 10.66 8.67
N LYS A 100 17.21 11.32 8.32
CA LYS A 100 18.17 11.86 9.29
C LYS A 100 17.73 13.22 9.83
N ASP A 101 16.90 13.96 9.09
CA ASP A 101 16.30 15.20 9.59
C ASP A 101 15.34 14.87 10.74
N LYS A 102 15.52 15.56 11.88
CA LYS A 102 14.75 15.28 13.11
C LYS A 102 13.26 15.59 12.92
N LYS A 103 12.91 16.65 12.18
CA LYS A 103 11.52 17.04 11.96
C LYS A 103 10.82 16.02 11.07
N PHE A 104 11.45 15.64 9.96
CA PHE A 104 10.94 14.62 9.06
C PHE A 104 10.86 13.24 9.73
N ASN A 105 11.86 12.84 10.53
CA ASN A 105 11.83 11.56 11.24
C ASN A 105 10.64 11.46 12.20
N LYS A 106 10.30 12.55 12.90
CA LYS A 106 9.11 12.64 13.74
C LYS A 106 7.83 12.44 12.92
N LEU A 107 7.71 13.10 11.76
CA LEU A 107 6.59 12.90 10.84
C LEU A 107 6.53 11.46 10.33
N PHE A 108 7.65 10.86 9.95
CA PHE A 108 7.71 9.48 9.49
C PHE A 108 7.29 8.48 10.57
N SER A 109 7.69 8.72 11.82
CA SER A 109 7.26 7.91 12.96
C SER A 109 5.75 8.04 13.20
N LYS A 110 5.20 9.25 13.12
CA LYS A 110 3.75 9.49 13.20
C LYS A 110 2.99 8.82 12.05
N SER A 111 3.50 8.90 10.83
CA SER A 111 2.89 8.24 9.66
C SER A 111 2.86 6.73 9.78
N LYS A 112 3.90 6.10 10.37
CA LYS A 112 3.87 4.65 10.65
C LYS A 112 2.75 4.28 11.64
N GLN A 113 2.51 5.11 12.66
CA GLN A 113 1.39 4.93 13.59
C GLN A 113 0.04 5.11 12.88
N GLN A 114 -0.07 6.10 11.98
CA GLN A 114 -1.27 6.29 11.17
C GLN A 114 -1.57 5.05 10.33
N VAL A 115 -0.57 4.51 9.62
CA VAL A 115 -0.74 3.27 8.82
C VAL A 115 -1.12 2.08 9.70
N ALA A 116 -0.57 1.99 10.92
CA ALA A 116 -0.92 0.92 11.85
C ALA A 116 -2.41 0.90 12.22
N ALA A 117 -3.06 2.07 12.27
CA ALA A 117 -4.46 2.21 12.67
C ALA A 117 -5.46 1.97 11.51
N MET A 118 -4.97 1.91 10.27
CA MET A 118 -5.80 1.77 9.08
C MET A 118 -6.52 0.42 9.02
N ASP A 119 -7.66 0.42 8.34
CA ASP A 119 -8.33 -0.81 7.94
C ASP A 119 -7.61 -1.42 6.74
N ILE A 120 -7.58 -2.74 6.68
CA ILE A 120 -6.90 -3.49 5.62
C ILE A 120 -7.89 -4.44 4.98
N LYS A 121 -8.02 -4.38 3.66
CA LYS A 121 -8.66 -5.43 2.86
C LYS A 121 -7.60 -6.16 2.05
N TYR A 122 -7.87 -7.42 1.71
CA TYR A 122 -6.94 -8.22 0.91
C TYR A 122 -7.68 -9.23 0.04
N ILE A 123 -6.97 -9.70 -0.98
CA ILE A 123 -7.37 -10.82 -1.83
C ILE A 123 -6.13 -11.63 -2.21
N GLU A 124 -6.25 -12.96 -2.19
CA GLU A 124 -5.20 -13.85 -2.66
C GLU A 124 -5.15 -13.86 -4.18
N ILE A 125 -3.97 -13.59 -4.75
CA ILE A 125 -3.71 -13.74 -6.19
C ILE A 125 -2.34 -14.36 -6.34
N ASN A 126 -2.29 -15.57 -6.90
CA ASN A 126 -1.08 -16.37 -6.93
C ASN A 126 -0.14 -16.03 -8.10
N ASN A 127 -0.71 -15.63 -9.24
CA ASN A 127 0.05 -15.29 -10.42
C ASN A 127 0.64 -13.86 -10.32
N PRO A 128 1.97 -13.67 -10.48
CA PRO A 128 2.57 -12.35 -10.37
C PRO A 128 2.10 -11.33 -11.41
N ILE A 129 1.80 -11.78 -12.64
CA ILE A 129 1.31 -10.89 -13.70
C ILE A 129 -0.12 -10.44 -13.39
N GLU A 130 -0.97 -11.35 -12.89
CA GLU A 130 -2.31 -10.98 -12.42
C GLU A 130 -2.24 -9.99 -11.25
N GLN A 131 -1.31 -10.17 -10.30
CA GLN A 131 -1.10 -9.19 -9.23
C GLN A 131 -0.77 -7.79 -9.78
N TYR A 132 0.13 -7.68 -10.76
CA TYR A 132 0.47 -6.38 -11.36
C TYR A 132 -0.74 -5.74 -12.05
N LEU A 133 -1.44 -6.50 -12.90
CA LEU A 133 -2.62 -6.00 -13.61
C LEU A 133 -3.70 -5.56 -12.63
N PHE A 134 -3.93 -6.33 -11.58
CA PHE A 134 -4.95 -6.05 -10.60
C PHE A 134 -4.56 -4.89 -9.65
N GLU A 135 -3.29 -4.75 -9.27
CA GLU A 135 -2.81 -3.58 -8.51
C GLU A 135 -3.07 -2.28 -9.27
N LEU A 136 -2.74 -2.26 -10.57
CA LEU A 136 -3.04 -1.12 -11.44
C LEU A 136 -4.54 -0.88 -11.55
N TYR A 137 -5.32 -1.92 -11.87
CA TYR A 137 -6.77 -1.82 -12.02
C TYR A 137 -7.45 -1.27 -10.75
N VAL A 138 -7.10 -1.80 -9.58
CA VAL A 138 -7.65 -1.34 -8.28
C VAL A 138 -7.26 0.11 -8.01
N SER A 139 -6.00 0.49 -8.28
CA SER A 139 -5.53 1.87 -8.09
C SER A 139 -6.33 2.87 -8.92
N GLU A 140 -6.59 2.54 -10.19
CA GLU A 140 -7.37 3.37 -11.10
C GLU A 140 -8.85 3.44 -10.70
N MET A 141 -9.47 2.28 -10.41
CA MET A 141 -10.89 2.22 -10.06
C MET A 141 -11.21 2.93 -8.74
N LEU A 142 -10.31 2.86 -7.75
CA LEU A 142 -10.50 3.49 -6.45
C LEU A 142 -9.83 4.86 -6.33
N LYS A 143 -9.09 5.29 -7.34
CA LYS A 143 -8.34 6.56 -7.38
C LYS A 143 -7.48 6.74 -6.12
N THR A 144 -6.73 5.69 -5.75
CA THR A 144 -5.93 5.71 -4.52
C THR A 144 -4.79 6.75 -4.61
N PRO A 145 -4.78 7.80 -3.77
CA PRO A 145 -3.88 8.94 -3.91
C PRO A 145 -2.40 8.66 -3.64
N TYR A 146 -2.06 7.53 -3.01
CA TYR A 146 -0.67 7.19 -2.66
C TYR A 146 -0.06 6.10 -3.55
N ASN A 147 -0.77 5.71 -4.61
CA ASN A 147 -0.25 4.91 -5.70
C ASN A 147 0.23 5.86 -6.81
N ASP A 148 1.48 5.69 -7.21
CA ASP A 148 2.03 6.33 -8.40
C ASP A 148 2.74 5.24 -9.21
N PHE A 149 2.67 5.38 -10.53
CA PHE A 149 3.31 4.48 -11.50
C PHE A 149 4.37 5.23 -12.32
N GLU A 150 4.74 6.42 -11.87
CA GLU A 150 5.85 7.20 -12.38
C GLU A 150 7.20 6.53 -12.07
N ASN A 151 8.19 6.81 -12.90
CA ASN A 151 9.56 6.32 -12.70
C ASN A 151 10.26 7.18 -11.62
N HIS A 152 10.88 6.54 -10.61
CA HIS A 152 11.58 7.18 -9.48
C HIS A 152 13.03 6.74 -9.33
#